data_AF-A0A358KH00-F1
#
_entry.id   AF-A0A358KH00-F1
#
_cell.length_a   1.000
_cell.length_b   1.000
_cell.length_c   1.000
_cell.angle_alpha   90.00
_cell.angle_beta   90.00
_cell.angle_gamma   90.00
#
_symmetry.space_group_name_H-M   'P 1'
#
loop_
_entity.id
_entity.type
_entity.pdbx_description
1 polymer ?
#
loop_
_entity_poly.entity_id
_entity_poly.type
_entity_poly.pdbx_seq_one_letter_code
_entity_poly.pdbx_strand_id
1 'polypeptide(L)'
;MPSGTCPLRPNGSPTVIIDGQKLSGDRVRTDRSWESRFIKALGQWRLVGRFEFAGLAKRPGLQGPIDDAFMDRFVMVKPTGRANSEAIGKWTEAQLGQALSDWELQFRAKPRVVDDIDLTRDDIENSNLILWGDAGSNLLIERIIDQLPLNWTSDTLALGQAEAGAVTHVPVLIFPNPLNPNRYVVLNSGFTFSRFGHMSNATQTPKLPDWALVDISKPYNAGDPDCIAAAGFFNERWQPKTVD
;
A
#
# COMPACT_ATOMS: atom_id res chain seq x y z
N MET A 1 12.62 16.06 -15.85
CA MET A 1 13.38 17.29 -15.49
C MET A 1 12.44 18.49 -15.62
N PRO A 2 12.26 19.28 -14.55
CA PRO A 2 11.40 20.47 -14.58
C PRO A 2 11.94 21.55 -15.53
N SER A 3 11.11 22.54 -15.84
CA SER A 3 11.46 23.68 -16.70
C SER A 3 12.73 24.38 -16.20
N GLY A 4 13.58 24.81 -17.14
CA GLY A 4 14.85 25.48 -16.87
C GLY A 4 16.02 24.57 -16.51
N THR A 5 15.79 23.29 -16.22
CA THR A 5 16.82 22.41 -15.61
C THR A 5 17.52 21.46 -16.58
N CYS A 6 16.95 21.20 -17.76
CA CYS A 6 17.57 20.26 -18.70
C CYS A 6 18.82 20.87 -19.36
N PRO A 7 20.01 20.26 -19.20
CA PRO A 7 21.25 20.77 -19.79
C PRO A 7 21.39 20.42 -21.28
N LEU A 8 20.49 19.59 -21.80
CA LEU A 8 20.52 19.10 -23.18
C LEU A 8 19.99 20.16 -24.15
N ARG A 9 20.39 20.05 -25.42
CA ARG A 9 20.01 20.99 -26.47
C ARG A 9 18.47 21.06 -26.61
N PRO A 10 17.86 22.26 -26.49
CA PRO A 10 16.44 22.43 -26.78
C PRO A 10 16.08 21.99 -28.19
N ASN A 11 14.89 21.43 -28.36
CA ASN A 11 14.40 20.82 -29.60
C ASN A 11 15.18 19.59 -30.10
N GLY A 12 16.17 19.09 -29.36
CA GLY A 12 16.82 17.81 -29.63
C GLY A 12 16.08 16.65 -28.99
N SER A 13 16.22 15.44 -29.56
CA SER A 13 15.79 14.17 -28.96
C SER A 13 17.02 13.47 -28.37
N PRO A 14 17.16 13.43 -27.03
CA PRO A 14 18.32 12.79 -26.39
C PRO A 14 18.38 11.29 -26.67
N THR A 15 19.58 10.73 -26.76
CA THR A 15 19.75 9.27 -26.69
C THR A 15 19.71 8.83 -25.23
N VAL A 16 18.85 7.86 -24.94
CA VAL A 16 18.71 7.22 -23.63
C VAL A 16 19.24 5.80 -23.73
N ILE A 17 20.02 5.36 -22.75
CA ILE A 17 20.56 3.99 -22.70
C ILE A 17 19.96 3.28 -21.48
N ILE A 18 19.20 2.22 -21.72
CA ILE A 18 18.56 1.41 -20.65
C ILE A 18 18.87 -0.06 -20.93
N ASP A 19 19.43 -0.78 -19.96
CA ASP A 19 19.88 -2.18 -20.11
C ASP A 19 20.77 -2.40 -21.36
N GLY A 20 21.61 -1.41 -21.71
CA GLY A 20 22.45 -1.44 -22.91
C GLY A 20 21.71 -1.16 -24.23
N GLN A 21 20.38 -1.08 -24.23
CA GLN A 21 19.58 -0.69 -25.38
C GLN A 21 19.61 0.83 -25.57
N LYS A 22 19.98 1.29 -26.77
CA LYS A 22 19.93 2.71 -27.15
C LYS A 22 18.54 3.06 -27.67
N LEU A 23 17.93 4.09 -27.10
CA LEU A 23 16.59 4.57 -27.39
C LEU A 23 16.65 6.06 -27.71
N SER A 24 15.78 6.54 -28.61
CA SER A 24 15.54 7.98 -28.74
C SER A 24 14.50 8.40 -27.71
N GLY A 25 14.83 9.41 -26.91
CA GLY A 25 13.87 10.07 -26.02
C GLY A 25 12.98 11.07 -26.76
N ASP A 26 11.97 11.55 -26.06
CA ASP A 26 11.15 12.68 -26.48
C ASP A 26 11.99 13.95 -26.60
N ARG A 27 11.43 14.92 -27.32
CA ARG A 27 12.07 16.22 -27.56
C ARG A 27 12.25 17.00 -26.26
N VAL A 28 13.45 17.54 -26.05
CA VAL A 28 13.68 18.59 -25.02
C VAL A 28 12.84 19.81 -25.39
N ARG A 29 11.99 20.25 -24.47
CA ARG A 29 11.09 21.38 -24.69
C ARG A 29 11.86 22.70 -24.71
N THR A 30 11.27 23.74 -25.30
CA THR A 30 11.91 25.06 -25.47
C THR A 30 12.16 25.76 -24.14
N ASP A 31 11.36 25.46 -23.13
CA ASP A 31 11.54 25.92 -21.75
C ASP A 31 12.63 25.16 -20.98
N ARG A 32 13.41 24.30 -21.67
CA ARG A 32 14.42 23.41 -21.08
C ARG A 32 13.85 22.44 -20.03
N SER A 33 12.57 22.06 -20.14
CA SER A 33 12.07 20.85 -19.48
C SER A 33 12.30 19.64 -20.39
N TRP A 34 12.41 18.46 -19.78
CA TRP A 34 12.49 17.21 -20.53
C TRP A 34 11.86 16.07 -19.74
N GLU A 35 11.03 15.30 -20.41
CA GLU A 35 10.38 14.11 -19.89
C GLU A 35 10.32 13.10 -21.04
N SER A 36 10.65 11.85 -20.74
CA SER A 36 10.51 10.72 -21.66
C SER A 36 10.12 9.50 -20.85
N ARG A 37 9.22 8.68 -21.40
CA ARG A 37 8.70 7.50 -20.70
C ARG A 37 9.04 6.26 -21.49
N PHE A 38 9.52 5.23 -20.78
CA PHE A 38 9.92 3.98 -21.38
C PHE A 38 9.27 2.82 -20.65
N ILE A 39 8.81 1.83 -21.41
CA ILE A 39 8.24 0.57 -20.90
C ILE A 39 9.05 -0.59 -21.45
N LYS A 40 9.37 -1.56 -20.60
CA LYS A 40 9.92 -2.85 -21.00
C LYS A 40 8.76 -3.81 -21.30
N ALA A 41 8.56 -4.14 -22.56
CA ALA A 41 7.53 -5.07 -23.00
C ALA A 41 8.17 -6.17 -23.85
N LEU A 42 7.84 -7.43 -23.54
CA LEU A 42 8.39 -8.61 -24.24
C LEU A 42 9.94 -8.57 -24.31
N GLY A 43 10.58 -8.20 -23.20
CA GLY A 43 12.04 -8.15 -23.09
C GLY A 43 12.73 -6.97 -23.78
N GLN A 44 11.99 -6.01 -24.33
CA GLN A 44 12.56 -4.85 -25.03
C GLN A 44 12.01 -3.53 -24.48
N TRP A 45 12.87 -2.53 -24.33
CA TRP A 45 12.47 -1.18 -23.97
C TRP A 45 11.88 -0.45 -25.19
N ARG A 46 10.83 0.34 -24.96
CA ARG A 46 10.17 1.17 -25.98
C ARG A 46 9.80 2.52 -25.40
N LEU A 47 9.96 3.59 -26.20
CA LEU A 47 9.44 4.91 -25.87
C LEU A 47 7.91 4.88 -25.96
N VAL A 48 7.23 5.50 -25.00
CA VAL A 48 5.77 5.68 -25.01
C VAL A 48 5.40 7.11 -24.65
N GLY A 49 4.33 7.63 -25.27
CA GLY A 49 3.83 8.97 -24.94
C GLY A 49 3.20 9.03 -23.54
N ARG A 50 2.59 7.93 -23.11
CA ARG A 50 1.97 7.76 -21.79
C ARG A 50 2.10 6.31 -21.33
N PHE A 51 2.08 6.08 -20.02
CA PHE A 51 1.97 4.73 -19.50
C PHE A 51 0.52 4.25 -19.61
N GLU A 52 0.30 3.22 -20.42
CA GLU A 52 -0.98 2.50 -20.46
C GLU A 52 -0.75 1.12 -19.85
N PHE A 53 -1.48 0.82 -18.79
CA PHE A 53 -1.43 -0.47 -18.12
C PHE A 53 -2.72 -1.24 -18.42
N ALA A 54 -2.59 -2.46 -18.92
CA ALA A 54 -3.72 -3.37 -19.00
C ALA A 54 -3.99 -3.92 -17.59
N GLY A 55 -5.04 -3.39 -16.94
CA GLY A 55 -5.44 -3.76 -15.58
C GLY A 55 -4.67 -3.03 -14.48
N LEU A 56 -4.70 -3.60 -13.27
CA LEU A 56 -3.96 -3.08 -12.11
C LEU A 56 -2.45 -3.20 -12.36
N ALA A 57 -1.73 -2.13 -12.07
CA ALA A 57 -0.28 -2.10 -12.12
C ALA A 57 0.30 -1.19 -11.05
N LYS A 58 1.50 -1.54 -10.57
CA LYS A 58 2.29 -0.63 -9.76
C LYS A 58 2.76 0.55 -10.61
N ARG A 59 2.68 1.74 -10.05
CA ARG A 59 3.05 3.01 -10.72
C ARG A 59 3.39 4.06 -9.65
N PRO A 60 4.09 5.15 -9.98
CA PRO A 60 4.41 6.18 -9.00
C PRO A 60 3.17 6.74 -8.27
N GLY A 61 3.22 6.80 -6.94
CA GLY A 61 2.10 7.13 -6.05
C GLY A 61 1.08 6.00 -5.87
N LEU A 62 1.34 4.82 -6.44
CA LEU A 62 0.53 3.61 -6.30
C LEU A 62 1.42 2.37 -6.49
N GLN A 63 2.49 2.22 -5.70
CA GLN A 63 3.44 1.11 -5.78
C GLN A 63 3.68 0.33 -4.48
N GLY A 64 3.25 0.83 -3.32
CA GLY A 64 3.56 0.24 -2.02
C GLY A 64 4.94 0.65 -1.50
N PRO A 65 5.38 0.21 -0.30
CA PRO A 65 4.74 -0.75 0.62
C PRO A 65 3.58 -0.13 1.42
N ILE A 66 3.12 -0.76 2.52
CA ILE A 66 2.00 -0.27 3.35
C ILE A 66 2.07 1.24 3.63
N ASP A 67 3.25 1.75 3.93
CA ASP A 67 3.51 3.16 4.25
C ASP A 67 3.21 4.14 3.09
N ASP A 68 3.20 3.68 1.83
CA ASP A 68 2.89 4.51 0.64
C ASP A 68 1.48 5.12 0.73
N ALA A 69 0.54 4.44 1.41
CA ALA A 69 -0.81 4.95 1.64
C ALA A 69 -0.86 6.21 2.52
N PHE A 70 0.17 6.45 3.32
CA PHE A 70 0.25 7.59 4.25
C PHE A 70 1.00 8.79 3.66
N MET A 71 1.47 8.69 2.41
CA MET A 71 2.18 9.75 1.68
C MET A 71 1.22 10.69 0.92
N ASP A 72 -0.08 10.43 0.98
CA ASP A 72 -1.15 11.26 0.41
C ASP A 72 -2.33 11.31 1.41
N ARG A 73 -3.40 12.02 1.06
CA ARG A 73 -4.62 12.10 1.88
C ARG A 73 -5.15 10.71 2.22
N PHE A 74 -5.38 10.46 3.51
CA PHE A 74 -5.99 9.22 3.99
C PHE A 74 -7.04 9.48 5.08
N VAL A 75 -7.84 8.46 5.36
CA VAL A 75 -8.79 8.42 6.48
C VAL A 75 -8.66 7.08 7.21
N MET A 76 -8.63 7.14 8.55
CA MET A 76 -8.76 5.96 9.41
C MET A 76 -10.24 5.59 9.53
N VAL A 77 -10.59 4.37 9.14
CA VAL A 77 -11.97 3.88 9.15
C VAL A 77 -12.13 2.83 10.24
N LYS A 78 -12.85 3.19 11.29
CA LYS A 78 -13.10 2.36 12.47
C LYS A 78 -14.29 1.43 12.22
N PRO A 79 -14.22 0.15 12.63
CA PRO A 79 -15.35 -0.76 12.58
C PRO A 79 -16.45 -0.37 13.58
N THR A 80 -17.72 -0.53 13.21
CA THR A 80 -18.88 -0.40 14.12
C THR A 80 -19.58 -1.73 14.40
N GLY A 81 -19.30 -2.76 13.61
CA GLY A 81 -19.85 -4.10 13.76
C GLY A 81 -19.09 -4.96 14.78
N ARG A 82 -19.43 -6.26 14.80
CA ARG A 82 -18.80 -7.24 15.69
C ARG A 82 -17.82 -8.10 14.91
N ALA A 83 -16.57 -8.16 15.38
CA ALA A 83 -15.56 -9.00 14.75
C ALA A 83 -15.96 -10.48 14.76
N ASN A 84 -15.49 -11.22 13.77
CA ASN A 84 -15.74 -12.65 13.61
C ASN A 84 -15.19 -13.48 14.79
N SER A 85 -14.19 -12.93 15.49
CA SER A 85 -13.63 -13.48 16.73
C SER A 85 -13.41 -12.37 17.76
N GLU A 86 -13.68 -12.68 19.04
CA GLU A 86 -13.41 -11.76 20.15
C GLU A 86 -11.92 -11.42 20.25
N ALA A 87 -11.03 -12.38 19.95
CA ALA A 87 -9.59 -12.15 19.98
C ALA A 87 -9.14 -11.15 18.89
N ILE A 88 -9.69 -11.29 17.68
CA ILE A 88 -9.43 -10.36 16.56
C ILE A 88 -9.98 -8.98 16.89
N GLY A 89 -11.19 -8.89 17.44
CA GLY A 89 -11.79 -7.62 17.84
C GLY A 89 -10.93 -6.86 18.86
N LYS A 90 -10.49 -7.55 19.93
CA LYS A 90 -9.60 -6.96 20.95
C LYS A 90 -8.25 -6.54 20.37
N TRP A 91 -7.65 -7.38 19.53
CA TRP A 91 -6.38 -7.05 18.88
C TRP A 91 -6.54 -5.82 17.97
N THR A 92 -7.61 -5.76 17.17
CA THR A 92 -7.92 -4.65 16.26
C THR A 92 -8.09 -3.35 17.02
N GLU A 93 -8.88 -3.34 18.10
CA GLU A 93 -9.09 -2.15 18.93
C GLU A 93 -7.76 -1.64 19.52
N ALA A 94 -6.94 -2.55 20.04
CA ALA A 94 -5.63 -2.22 20.59
C ALA A 94 -4.68 -1.65 19.51
N GLN A 95 -4.62 -2.25 18.32
CA GLN A 95 -3.74 -1.79 17.25
C GLN A 95 -4.23 -0.50 16.59
N LEU A 96 -5.54 -0.29 16.46
CA LEU A 96 -6.09 0.99 16.02
C LEU A 96 -5.70 2.10 17.03
N GLY A 97 -5.90 1.85 18.33
CA GLY A 97 -5.49 2.79 19.38
C GLY A 97 -4.00 3.11 19.34
N GLN A 98 -3.16 2.09 19.14
CA GLN A 98 -1.72 2.26 18.97
C GLN A 98 -1.38 3.09 17.73
N ALA A 99 -1.97 2.79 16.58
CA ALA A 99 -1.71 3.51 15.32
C ALA A 99 -2.10 5.00 15.42
N LEU A 100 -3.19 5.33 16.11
CA LEU A 100 -3.60 6.71 16.36
C LEU A 100 -2.59 7.44 17.27
N SER A 101 -2.15 6.78 18.35
CA SER A 101 -1.12 7.31 19.26
C SER A 101 0.21 7.50 18.53
N ASP A 102 0.65 6.52 17.75
CA ASP A 102 1.90 6.56 17.01
C ASP A 102 1.89 7.69 15.98
N TRP A 103 0.76 7.89 15.28
CA TRP A 103 0.61 9.01 14.35
C TRP A 103 0.73 10.36 15.06
N GLU A 104 0.04 10.54 16.19
CA GLU A 104 0.09 11.78 16.95
C GLU A 104 1.48 12.06 17.50
N LEU A 105 2.17 11.06 18.03
CA LEU A 105 3.52 11.21 18.57
C LEU A 105 4.56 11.48 17.47
N GLN A 106 4.47 10.77 16.35
CA GLN A 106 5.44 10.84 15.27
C GLN A 106 5.26 12.11 14.42
N PHE A 107 4.01 12.43 14.05
CA PHE A 107 3.69 13.50 13.10
C PHE A 107 3.05 14.74 13.75
N ARG A 108 2.82 14.71 15.07
CA ARG A 108 2.31 15.86 15.86
C ARG A 108 0.95 16.39 15.36
N ALA A 109 0.13 15.49 14.85
CA ALA A 109 -1.20 15.77 14.35
C ALA A 109 -2.13 14.58 14.64
N LYS A 110 -3.44 14.82 14.71
CA LYS A 110 -4.41 13.73 14.81
C LYS A 110 -4.87 13.35 13.40
N PRO A 111 -4.90 12.06 13.03
CA PRO A 111 -5.45 11.67 11.74
C PRO A 111 -6.97 11.85 11.76
N ARG A 112 -7.57 12.01 10.59
CA ARG A 112 -9.04 11.98 10.48
C ARG A 112 -9.51 10.54 10.68
N VAL A 113 -10.45 10.36 11.61
CA VAL A 113 -11.08 9.08 11.93
C VAL A 113 -12.56 9.18 11.63
N VAL A 114 -13.12 8.16 10.98
CA VAL A 114 -14.56 8.02 10.74
C VAL A 114 -14.99 6.61 11.09
N ASP A 115 -16.23 6.45 11.51
CA ASP A 115 -16.86 5.14 11.59
C ASP A 115 -17.18 4.64 10.18
N ASP A 116 -17.13 3.33 9.95
CA ASP A 116 -17.38 2.71 8.65
C ASP A 116 -18.77 3.03 8.07
N ILE A 117 -19.79 3.16 8.91
CA ILE A 117 -21.16 3.57 8.54
C ILE A 117 -21.24 5.03 8.09
N ASP A 118 -20.29 5.87 8.51
CA ASP A 118 -20.25 7.31 8.20
C ASP A 118 -19.31 7.65 7.03
N LEU A 119 -18.67 6.62 6.44
CA LEU A 119 -17.77 6.81 5.31
C LEU A 119 -18.53 7.32 4.08
N THR A 120 -18.10 8.46 3.55
CA THR A 120 -18.79 9.11 2.45
C THR A 120 -18.23 8.70 1.08
N ARG A 121 -18.96 9.02 0.00
CA ARG A 121 -18.44 8.86 -1.37
C ARG A 121 -17.21 9.74 -1.63
N ASP A 122 -17.19 10.95 -1.07
CA ASP A 122 -16.06 11.86 -1.18
C ASP A 122 -14.79 11.25 -0.55
N ASP A 123 -14.93 10.56 0.58
CA ASP A 123 -13.82 9.88 1.23
C ASP A 123 -13.19 8.80 0.32
N ILE A 124 -14.04 7.99 -0.33
CA ILE A 124 -13.62 6.93 -1.26
C ILE A 124 -12.96 7.52 -2.52
N GLU A 125 -13.45 8.65 -3.02
CA GLU A 125 -12.93 9.30 -4.22
C GLU A 125 -11.59 9.99 -3.96
N ASN A 126 -11.46 10.67 -2.81
CA ASN A 126 -10.38 11.62 -2.57
C ASN A 126 -9.33 11.15 -1.56
N SER A 127 -9.49 9.99 -0.91
CA SER A 127 -8.57 9.53 0.14
C SER A 127 -8.17 8.06 -0.03
N ASN A 128 -6.98 7.72 0.45
CA ASN A 128 -6.64 6.35 0.82
C ASN A 128 -7.44 5.95 2.06
N LEU A 129 -7.87 4.70 2.13
CA LEU A 129 -8.73 4.22 3.21
C LEU A 129 -7.97 3.22 4.09
N ILE A 130 -7.77 3.56 5.35
CA ILE A 130 -7.09 2.70 6.32
C ILE A 130 -8.16 1.98 7.14
N LEU A 131 -8.47 0.75 6.75
CA LEU A 131 -9.59 -0.03 7.25
C LEU A 131 -9.15 -0.94 8.39
N TRP A 132 -9.89 -0.92 9.50
CA TRP A 132 -9.61 -1.74 10.68
C TRP A 132 -10.74 -2.75 10.91
N GLY A 133 -10.38 -3.96 11.32
CA GLY A 133 -11.28 -5.07 11.62
C GLY A 133 -11.23 -6.18 10.58
N ASP A 134 -12.38 -6.82 10.41
CA ASP A 134 -12.64 -7.94 9.50
C ASP A 134 -13.99 -7.73 8.79
N ALA A 135 -14.38 -8.67 7.93
CA ALA A 135 -15.64 -8.60 7.21
C ALA A 135 -16.90 -8.65 8.11
N GLY A 136 -16.79 -9.09 9.37
CA GLY A 136 -17.91 -9.06 10.32
C GLY A 136 -18.06 -7.72 11.06
N SER A 137 -16.96 -6.98 11.19
CA SER A 137 -16.88 -5.75 11.98
C SER A 137 -16.83 -4.46 11.16
N ASN A 138 -16.33 -4.50 9.93
CA ASN A 138 -16.18 -3.33 9.07
C ASN A 138 -16.93 -3.52 7.73
N LEU A 139 -17.96 -2.71 7.50
CA LEU A 139 -18.81 -2.80 6.31
C LEU A 139 -18.03 -2.61 5.00
N LEU A 140 -16.96 -1.80 5.02
CA LEU A 140 -16.17 -1.60 3.81
C LEU A 140 -15.25 -2.80 3.54
N ILE A 141 -14.70 -3.42 4.58
CA ILE A 141 -13.94 -4.67 4.43
C ILE A 141 -14.85 -5.75 3.87
N GLU A 142 -16.04 -5.96 4.44
CA GLU A 142 -17.05 -6.91 3.94
C GLU A 142 -17.31 -6.72 2.44
N ARG A 143 -17.47 -5.47 2.01
CA ARG A 143 -17.79 -5.12 0.63
C ARG A 143 -16.65 -5.41 -0.37
N ILE A 144 -15.39 -5.34 0.05
CA ILE A 144 -14.24 -5.40 -0.87
C ILE A 144 -13.38 -6.65 -0.72
N ILE A 145 -13.56 -7.44 0.35
CA ILE A 145 -12.63 -8.51 0.71
C ILE A 145 -12.44 -9.53 -0.42
N ASP A 146 -13.50 -9.91 -1.11
CA ASP A 146 -13.49 -10.87 -2.23
C ASP A 146 -12.79 -10.35 -3.50
N GLN A 147 -12.46 -9.05 -3.55
CA GLN A 147 -11.73 -8.42 -4.65
C GLN A 147 -10.24 -8.22 -4.32
N LEU A 148 -9.83 -8.55 -3.10
CA LEU A 148 -8.43 -8.53 -2.69
C LEU A 148 -7.77 -9.89 -2.99
N PRO A 149 -6.44 -9.95 -3.15
CA PRO A 149 -5.71 -11.20 -3.37
C PRO A 149 -5.56 -12.02 -2.07
N LEU A 150 -6.63 -12.12 -1.29
CA LEU A 150 -6.70 -12.65 0.06
C LEU A 150 -7.92 -13.58 0.16
N ASN A 151 -7.73 -14.77 0.68
CA ASN A 151 -8.82 -15.65 1.09
C ASN A 151 -8.90 -15.65 2.62
N TRP A 152 -9.94 -15.03 3.18
CA TRP A 152 -10.14 -14.92 4.62
C TRP A 152 -11.50 -15.52 5.00
N THR A 153 -11.48 -16.77 5.45
CA THR A 153 -12.66 -17.51 5.91
C THR A 153 -12.74 -17.49 7.44
N SER A 154 -13.71 -18.21 8.01
CA SER A 154 -13.81 -18.43 9.46
C SER A 154 -12.60 -19.16 10.05
N ASP A 155 -11.95 -20.01 9.26
CA ASP A 155 -10.94 -20.95 9.74
C ASP A 155 -9.55 -20.63 9.17
N THR A 156 -9.48 -20.17 7.92
CA THR A 156 -8.24 -20.04 7.16
C THR A 156 -8.04 -18.61 6.66
N LEU A 157 -6.81 -18.14 6.76
CA LEU A 157 -6.32 -16.90 6.17
C LEU A 157 -5.18 -17.23 5.20
N ALA A 158 -5.39 -16.99 3.91
CA ALA A 158 -4.40 -17.31 2.87
C ALA A 158 -4.15 -16.14 1.92
N LEU A 159 -2.88 -15.91 1.61
CA LEU A 159 -2.41 -14.86 0.69
C LEU A 159 -1.21 -15.40 -0.09
N GLY A 160 -1.40 -15.64 -1.39
CA GLY A 160 -0.38 -16.28 -2.23
C GLY A 160 -0.06 -17.69 -1.74
N GLN A 161 1.20 -17.92 -1.37
CA GLN A 161 1.68 -19.20 -0.80
C GLN A 161 1.59 -19.26 0.74
N ALA A 162 1.25 -18.14 1.40
CA ALA A 162 1.16 -18.10 2.84
C ALA A 162 -0.25 -18.49 3.29
N GLU A 163 -0.32 -19.30 4.34
CA GLU A 163 -1.57 -19.73 4.98
C GLU A 163 -1.39 -19.71 6.50
N ALA A 164 -2.42 -19.29 7.22
CA ALA A 164 -2.47 -19.27 8.68
C ALA A 164 -3.92 -19.45 9.18
N GLY A 165 -4.09 -19.69 10.48
CA GLY A 165 -5.41 -19.81 11.08
C GLY A 165 -6.09 -18.44 11.24
N ALA A 166 -7.31 -18.29 10.73
CA ALA A 166 -8.04 -17.02 10.72
C ALA A 166 -8.36 -16.47 12.11
N VAL A 167 -8.41 -17.31 13.15
CA VAL A 167 -8.65 -16.91 14.54
C VAL A 167 -7.40 -16.46 15.30
N THR A 168 -6.21 -16.76 14.77
CA THR A 168 -4.91 -16.46 15.40
C THR A 168 -4.09 -15.47 14.58
N HIS A 169 -4.49 -15.21 13.34
CA HIS A 169 -3.76 -14.32 12.45
C HIS A 169 -4.68 -13.27 11.83
N VAL A 170 -4.13 -12.07 11.64
CA VAL A 170 -4.80 -10.96 10.98
C VAL A 170 -3.96 -10.50 9.79
N PRO A 171 -4.57 -10.28 8.62
CA PRO A 171 -3.85 -9.73 7.47
C PRO A 171 -3.61 -8.23 7.70
N VAL A 172 -2.37 -7.81 7.51
CA VAL A 172 -2.03 -6.40 7.29
C VAL A 172 -1.53 -6.26 5.86
N LEU A 173 -2.14 -5.38 5.07
CA LEU A 173 -1.77 -5.24 3.66
C LEU A 173 -2.16 -3.88 3.09
N ILE A 174 -1.55 -3.54 1.96
CA ILE A 174 -1.94 -2.44 1.08
C ILE A 174 -2.36 -2.97 -0.29
N PHE A 175 -3.44 -2.42 -0.85
CA PHE A 175 -3.91 -2.81 -2.18
C PHE A 175 -4.64 -1.65 -2.87
N PRO A 176 -4.63 -1.56 -4.22
CA PRO A 176 -5.49 -0.62 -4.94
C PRO A 176 -6.95 -0.79 -4.53
N ASN A 177 -7.59 0.28 -4.09
CA ASN A 177 -8.98 0.24 -3.62
C ASN A 177 -9.91 -0.26 -4.75
N PRO A 178 -10.62 -1.39 -4.58
CA PRO A 178 -11.52 -1.89 -5.61
C PRO A 178 -12.64 -0.91 -5.99
N LEU A 179 -13.01 0.01 -5.09
CA LEU A 179 -13.99 1.05 -5.34
C LEU A 179 -13.39 2.30 -6.03
N ASN A 180 -12.07 2.45 -6.00
CA ASN A 180 -11.32 3.51 -6.67
C ASN A 180 -9.86 3.08 -6.91
N PRO A 181 -9.54 2.46 -8.06
CA PRO A 181 -8.19 1.93 -8.32
C PRO A 181 -7.06 2.97 -8.39
N ASN A 182 -7.36 4.26 -8.24
CA ASN A 182 -6.38 5.34 -8.13
C ASN A 182 -6.00 5.69 -6.68
N ARG A 183 -6.58 4.97 -5.70
CA ARG A 183 -6.34 5.12 -4.26
C ARG A 183 -6.05 3.77 -3.63
N TYR A 184 -5.61 3.81 -2.39
CA TYR A 184 -5.34 2.62 -1.59
C TYR A 184 -6.47 2.25 -0.65
N VAL A 185 -6.56 0.96 -0.38
CA VAL A 185 -7.01 0.43 0.90
C VAL A 185 -5.81 -0.15 1.64
N VAL A 186 -5.77 0.06 2.95
CA VAL A 186 -4.86 -0.64 3.87
C VAL A 186 -5.72 -1.40 4.86
N LEU A 187 -5.41 -2.67 5.13
CA LEU A 187 -6.07 -3.44 6.18
C LEU A 187 -5.20 -3.48 7.43
N ASN A 188 -5.82 -3.19 8.59
CA ASN A 188 -5.31 -3.46 9.94
C ASN A 188 -3.90 -2.94 10.25
N SER A 189 -3.47 -1.86 9.60
CA SER A 189 -2.12 -1.32 9.76
C SER A 189 -2.09 0.20 9.78
N GLY A 190 -1.22 0.75 10.63
CA GLY A 190 -0.72 2.12 10.51
C GLY A 190 0.51 2.20 9.60
N PHE A 191 1.27 3.29 9.71
CA PHE A 191 2.64 3.30 9.17
C PHE A 191 3.48 2.25 9.92
N THR A 192 4.52 1.72 9.27
CA THR A 192 5.18 0.49 9.74
C THR A 192 6.60 0.75 10.23
N PHE A 193 6.86 1.92 10.82
CA PHE A 193 8.14 2.13 11.51
C PHE A 193 8.19 1.19 12.72
N SER A 194 9.37 0.64 13.02
CA SER A 194 9.52 -0.14 14.26
C SER A 194 9.17 0.73 15.47
N ARG A 195 8.71 0.14 16.57
CA ARG A 195 8.46 0.88 17.84
C ARG A 195 9.68 1.63 18.37
N PHE A 196 10.90 1.17 18.04
CA PHE A 196 12.16 1.86 18.35
C PHE A 196 12.54 2.96 17.35
N GLY A 197 11.72 3.14 16.32
CA GLY A 197 11.94 4.04 15.18
C GLY A 197 11.99 5.52 15.56
N HIS A 198 11.42 5.88 16.71
CA HIS A 198 11.44 7.23 17.24
C HIS A 198 12.81 7.66 17.81
N MET A 199 13.74 6.72 18.04
CA MET A 199 15.06 7.04 18.60
C MET A 199 15.95 7.79 17.60
N SER A 200 15.72 7.63 16.30
CA SER A 200 16.45 8.32 15.25
C SER A 200 15.63 8.41 13.96
N ASN A 201 15.76 9.51 13.23
CA ASN A 201 15.14 9.62 11.91
C ASN A 201 15.65 8.55 10.93
N ALA A 202 16.86 8.00 11.14
CA ALA A 202 17.37 6.89 10.32
C ALA A 202 16.57 5.58 10.49
N THR A 203 15.83 5.44 11.59
CA THR A 203 15.02 4.27 11.90
C THR A 203 13.53 4.44 11.52
N GLN A 204 13.13 5.62 11.06
CA GLN A 204 11.79 5.93 10.54
C GLN A 204 11.65 5.47 9.08
N THR A 205 11.81 4.17 8.87
CA THR A 205 11.69 3.52 7.56
C THR A 205 10.63 2.42 7.63
N PRO A 206 9.87 2.17 6.54
CA PRO A 206 8.91 1.07 6.48
C PRO A 206 9.56 -0.25 6.89
N LYS A 207 8.91 -1.02 7.76
CA LYS A 207 9.40 -2.33 8.23
C LYS A 207 8.56 -3.51 7.75
N LEU A 208 7.41 -3.25 7.14
CA LEU A 208 6.63 -4.27 6.44
C LEU A 208 6.60 -4.01 4.93
N PRO A 209 6.50 -5.08 4.12
CA PRO A 209 6.35 -4.98 2.68
C PRO A 209 4.89 -4.66 2.33
N ASP A 210 4.39 -5.10 1.18
CA ASP A 210 3.00 -4.81 0.78
C ASP A 210 1.97 -5.58 1.61
N TRP A 211 2.33 -6.73 2.19
CA TRP A 211 1.45 -7.52 3.02
C TRP A 211 2.23 -8.36 4.06
N ALA A 212 1.57 -8.67 5.18
CA ALA A 212 2.01 -9.62 6.17
C ALA A 212 0.81 -10.31 6.87
N LEU A 213 1.04 -11.52 7.38
CA LEU A 213 0.12 -12.22 8.27
C LEU A 213 0.66 -12.11 9.70
N VAL A 214 -0.03 -11.34 10.54
CA VAL A 214 0.38 -11.05 11.91
C VAL A 214 -0.18 -12.11 12.85
N ASP A 215 0.66 -12.72 13.66
CA ASP A 215 0.27 -13.61 14.77
C ASP A 215 -0.19 -12.76 15.97
N ILE A 216 -1.49 -12.80 16.26
CA ILE A 216 -2.09 -11.97 17.32
C ILE A 216 -1.82 -12.49 18.73
N SER A 217 -1.26 -13.70 18.87
CA SER A 217 -0.87 -14.26 20.17
C SER A 217 0.41 -13.61 20.74
N LYS A 218 1.11 -12.82 19.92
CA LYS A 218 2.34 -12.12 20.28
C LYS A 218 2.15 -10.60 20.27
N PRO A 219 2.89 -9.85 21.09
CA PRO A 219 2.88 -8.39 21.01
C PRO A 219 3.31 -7.91 19.61
N TYR A 220 2.43 -7.19 18.91
CA TYR A 220 2.72 -6.73 17.56
C TYR A 220 3.74 -5.56 17.56
N ASN A 221 4.76 -5.68 16.71
CA ASN A 221 5.70 -4.60 16.39
C ASN A 221 6.16 -4.74 14.94
N ALA A 222 6.01 -3.69 14.14
CA ALA A 222 6.47 -3.71 12.76
C ALA A 222 8.00 -3.94 12.71
N GLY A 223 8.41 -4.96 11.95
CA GLY A 223 9.81 -5.38 11.83
C GLY A 223 10.29 -6.37 12.90
N ASP A 224 9.42 -6.81 13.81
CA ASP A 224 9.69 -7.93 14.71
C ASP A 224 9.24 -9.24 14.06
N PRO A 225 10.18 -10.12 13.65
CA PRO A 225 9.83 -11.36 12.97
C PRO A 225 9.06 -12.33 13.87
N ASP A 226 9.10 -12.19 15.19
CA ASP A 226 8.41 -13.12 16.08
C ASP A 226 6.90 -13.01 15.89
N CYS A 227 6.35 -11.82 15.65
CA CYS A 227 4.92 -11.61 15.45
C CYS A 227 4.45 -11.70 13.98
N ILE A 228 5.36 -12.02 13.04
CA ILE A 228 5.06 -12.06 11.61
C ILE A 228 5.23 -13.49 11.09
N ALA A 229 4.11 -14.16 10.80
CA ALA A 229 4.12 -15.53 10.31
C ALA A 229 4.57 -15.62 8.84
N ALA A 230 4.19 -14.63 8.03
CA ALA A 230 4.60 -14.50 6.63
C ALA A 230 4.49 -13.05 6.18
N ALA A 231 5.30 -12.64 5.21
CA ALA A 231 5.22 -11.33 4.59
C ALA A 231 5.77 -11.35 3.16
N GLY A 232 5.33 -10.41 2.32
CA GLY A 232 5.82 -10.34 0.95
C GLY A 232 5.40 -9.09 0.18
N PHE A 233 5.90 -9.00 -1.05
CA PHE A 233 5.53 -7.99 -2.01
C PHE A 233 4.58 -8.58 -3.05
N PHE A 234 3.64 -7.76 -3.51
CA PHE A 234 2.93 -8.02 -4.75
C PHE A 234 3.84 -7.68 -5.95
N ASN A 235 3.66 -8.41 -7.04
CA ASN A 235 4.36 -8.11 -8.29
C ASN A 235 3.86 -6.81 -8.94
N GLU A 236 4.42 -6.45 -10.10
CA GLU A 236 4.04 -5.25 -10.86
C GLU A 236 2.56 -5.20 -11.28
N ARG A 237 1.82 -6.32 -11.19
CA ARG A 237 0.38 -6.42 -11.46
C ARG A 237 -0.46 -6.58 -10.19
N TRP A 238 0.11 -6.25 -9.03
CA TRP A 238 -0.53 -6.40 -7.73
C TRP A 238 -0.93 -7.86 -7.39
N GLN A 239 -0.26 -8.87 -7.97
CA GLN A 239 -0.52 -10.26 -7.66
C GLN A 239 0.49 -10.80 -6.63
N PRO A 240 0.06 -11.63 -5.68
CA PRO A 240 0.98 -12.28 -4.76
C PRO A 240 1.77 -13.34 -5.50
N LYS A 241 2.90 -13.74 -4.92
CA LYS A 241 3.68 -14.86 -5.45
C LYS A 241 2.86 -16.14 -5.35
N THR A 242 2.63 -16.82 -6.48
CA THR A 242 1.99 -18.14 -6.57
C THR A 242 3.05 -19.22 -6.76
N VAL A 243 2.73 -20.49 -6.49
CA VAL A 243 3.59 -21.62 -6.86
C VAL A 243 3.62 -21.71 -8.38
N ASP A 244 4.82 -21.67 -8.98
CA ASP A 244 5.04 -21.99 -10.40
C ASP A 244 4.92 -23.49 -10.64
#